data_AF-A0A947WNT5-F1
#
_entry.id   AF-A0A947WNT5-F1
#
_cell.length_a   1.000
_cell.length_b   1.000
_cell.length_c   1.000
_cell.angle_alpha   90.00
_cell.angle_beta   90.00
_cell.angle_gamma   90.00
#
_symmetry.space_group_name_H-M   'P 1'
#
loop_
_entity.id
_entity.type
_entity.pdbx_description
1 polymer ?
#
loop_
_entity_poly.entity_id
_entity_poly.type
_entity_poly.pdbx_seq_one_letter_code
_entity_poly.pdbx_strand_id
1 'polypeptide(L)'
;MIILTKSFKKQLKSSKIKIDDVIKGINRVINQKIFRTGDVLLSNSFINLKNCLVVKIRVGEKQRARMLVLFISVNNIKIPFLIALKNDKKFGSNMSLKSSIKNMIIQKADNALSDFNNGNYNEIDEKLISENV
;
A
#
# COMPACT_ATOMS: atom_id res chain seq x y z
N MET A 1 -1.20 10.56 7.70
CA MET A 1 -0.23 9.74 8.45
C MET A 1 -0.02 8.43 7.72
N ILE A 2 1.22 8.02 7.50
CA ILE A 2 1.55 6.73 6.87
C ILE A 2 2.00 5.74 7.95
N ILE A 3 1.40 4.56 7.97
CA ILE A 3 1.68 3.50 8.94
C ILE A 3 2.44 2.38 8.26
N LEU A 4 3.69 2.18 8.65
CA LEU A 4 4.49 1.05 8.18
C LEU A 4 4.48 -0.09 9.19
N THR A 5 3.60 -1.05 8.94
CA THR A 5 3.47 -2.26 9.76
C THR A 5 4.72 -3.14 9.67
N LYS A 6 4.96 -3.93 10.73
CA LYS A 6 6.07 -4.90 10.77
C LYS A 6 6.04 -5.87 9.59
N SER A 7 4.86 -6.37 9.23
CA SER A 7 4.64 -7.25 8.08
C SER A 7 4.94 -6.58 6.74
N PHE A 8 4.57 -5.31 6.55
CA PHE A 8 4.90 -4.57 5.33
C PHE A 8 6.40 -4.27 5.22
N LYS A 9 7.06 -3.89 6.31
CA LYS A 9 8.52 -3.65 6.33
C LYS A 9 9.32 -4.88 5.91
N LYS A 10 8.89 -6.08 6.32
CA LYS A 10 9.51 -7.35 5.87
C LYS A 10 9.42 -7.48 4.34
N GLN A 11 8.25 -7.20 3.76
CA GLN A 11 8.06 -7.23 2.29
C GLN A 11 8.94 -6.18 1.59
N LEU A 12 9.02 -4.97 2.15
CA LEU A 12 9.80 -3.88 1.59
C LEU A 12 11.28 -4.27 1.49
N LYS A 13 11.85 -4.84 2.56
CA LYS A 13 13.23 -5.36 2.58
C LYS A 13 13.47 -6.40 1.48
N SER A 14 12.57 -7.37 1.32
CA SER A 14 12.69 -8.40 0.28
C SER A 14 12.55 -7.84 -1.15
N SER A 15 11.72 -6.82 -1.34
CA SER A 15 11.44 -6.23 -2.66
C SER A 15 12.54 -5.29 -3.17
N LYS A 16 13.46 -4.84 -2.30
CA LYS A 16 14.46 -3.80 -2.60
C LYS A 16 13.85 -2.46 -3.10
N ILE A 17 12.58 -2.20 -2.79
CA ILE A 17 11.94 -0.90 -3.03
C ILE A 17 12.29 0.03 -1.87
N LYS A 18 12.63 1.29 -2.19
CA LYS A 18 12.96 2.29 -1.17
C LYS A 18 11.69 2.76 -0.48
N ILE A 19 11.81 3.07 0.81
CA ILE A 19 10.71 3.64 1.59
C ILE A 19 10.22 4.97 1.00
N ASP A 20 11.13 5.78 0.44
CA ASP A 20 10.80 7.04 -0.23
C ASP A 20 9.89 6.83 -1.44
N ASP A 21 10.08 5.74 -2.20
CA ASP A 21 9.22 5.41 -3.34
C ASP A 21 7.79 5.11 -2.90
N VAL A 22 7.65 4.44 -1.75
CA VAL A 22 6.35 4.13 -1.13
C VAL A 22 5.65 5.42 -0.73
N ILE A 23 6.35 6.31 -0.03
CA ILE A 23 5.77 7.55 0.48
C ILE A 23 5.42 8.50 -0.66
N LYS A 24 6.33 8.69 -1.63
CA LYS A 24 6.05 9.47 -2.86
C LYS A 24 4.84 8.91 -3.60
N GLY A 25 4.73 7.59 -3.70
CA GLY A 25 3.57 6.93 -4.31
C GLY A 25 2.25 7.23 -3.59
N ILE A 26 2.23 7.09 -2.26
CA ILE A 26 1.07 7.35 -1.42
C ILE A 26 0.65 8.82 -1.50
N ASN A 27 1.58 9.75 -1.32
CA ASN A 27 1.29 11.18 -1.34
C ASN A 27 0.75 11.62 -2.71
N ARG A 28 1.36 11.14 -3.79
CA ARG A 28 0.90 11.41 -5.16
C ARG A 28 -0.55 10.99 -5.38
N VAL A 29 -0.91 9.77 -5.00
CA VAL A 29 -2.25 9.23 -5.30
C VAL A 29 -3.31 9.68 -4.31
N ILE A 30 -3.02 9.64 -3.00
CA ILE A 30 -4.03 9.85 -1.96
C ILE A 30 -4.16 11.33 -1.61
N ASN A 31 -3.05 12.06 -1.47
CA ASN A 31 -3.10 13.47 -1.07
C ASN A 31 -3.26 14.39 -2.29
N GLN A 32 -2.44 14.20 -3.33
CA GLN A 32 -2.45 15.05 -4.52
C GLN A 32 -3.49 14.62 -5.56
N LYS A 33 -4.10 13.43 -5.40
CA LYS A 33 -5.09 12.86 -6.33
C LYS A 33 -4.58 12.70 -7.76
N ILE A 34 -3.27 12.50 -7.95
CA ILE A 34 -2.62 12.32 -9.25
C ILE A 34 -2.49 10.82 -9.55
N PHE A 35 -3.35 10.31 -10.43
CA PHE A 35 -3.34 8.90 -10.85
C PHE A 35 -2.51 8.71 -12.12
N ARG A 36 -1.67 7.67 -12.15
CA ARG A 36 -0.97 7.21 -13.35
C ARG A 36 -1.70 6.01 -13.94
N THR A 37 -1.45 5.72 -15.21
CA THR A 37 -2.01 4.56 -15.91
C THR A 37 -1.77 3.27 -15.10
N GLY A 38 -2.86 2.64 -14.66
CA GLY A 38 -2.87 1.41 -13.88
C GLY A 38 -2.84 1.56 -12.35
N ASP A 39 -2.83 2.79 -11.84
CA ASP A 39 -3.32 3.09 -10.49
C ASP A 39 -4.85 2.97 -10.49
N VAL A 40 -5.43 2.44 -9.41
CA VAL A 40 -6.88 2.23 -9.36
C VAL A 40 -7.39 2.20 -7.92
N LEU A 41 -8.56 2.80 -7.71
CA LEU A 41 -9.35 2.61 -6.49
C LEU A 41 -10.08 1.27 -6.58
N LEU A 42 -9.82 0.40 -5.61
CA LEU A 42 -10.43 -0.92 -5.53
C LEU A 42 -11.59 -0.88 -4.54
N SER A 43 -12.63 -1.67 -4.82
CA SER A 43 -13.68 -1.96 -3.85
C SER A 43 -13.03 -2.52 -2.58
N ASN A 44 -13.42 -2.00 -1.42
CA ASN A 44 -13.00 -2.50 -0.12
C ASN A 44 -13.82 -3.72 0.35
N SER A 45 -14.74 -4.25 -0.48
CA SER A 45 -15.70 -5.30 -0.08
C SER A 45 -15.07 -6.61 0.41
N PHE A 46 -13.78 -6.79 0.23
CA PHE A 46 -13.01 -7.93 0.73
C PHE A 46 -12.36 -7.68 2.10
N ILE A 47 -12.51 -6.49 2.65
CA ILE A 47 -12.00 -6.07 3.95
C ILE A 47 -13.18 -5.57 4.76
N ASN A 48 -13.45 -6.18 5.91
CA ASN A 48 -14.56 -5.79 6.77
C ASN A 48 -14.20 -4.55 7.62
N LEU A 49 -13.87 -3.44 6.97
CA LEU A 49 -13.50 -2.18 7.61
C LEU A 49 -14.35 -1.03 7.05
N LYS A 50 -15.19 -0.45 7.90
CA LYS A 50 -15.99 0.73 7.55
C LYS A 50 -15.08 1.92 7.22
N ASN A 51 -15.52 2.78 6.31
CA ASN A 51 -14.80 4.01 5.92
C ASN A 51 -13.35 3.78 5.46
N CYS A 52 -13.10 2.62 4.83
CA CYS A 52 -11.81 2.27 4.27
C CYS A 52 -11.90 2.15 2.76
N LEU A 53 -10.86 2.58 2.05
CA LEU A 53 -10.67 2.30 0.62
C LEU A 53 -9.39 1.52 0.42
N VAL A 54 -9.36 0.68 -0.62
CA VAL A 54 -8.13 0.04 -1.05
C VAL A 54 -7.65 0.74 -2.32
N VAL A 55 -6.40 1.16 -2.33
CA VAL A 55 -5.79 1.83 -3.49
C VAL A 55 -4.64 0.99 -4.01
N LYS A 56 -4.65 0.72 -5.31
CA LYS A 56 -3.50 0.16 -6.01
C LYS A 56 -2.67 1.27 -6.63
N ILE A 57 -1.38 1.28 -6.32
CA ILE A 57 -0.44 2.32 -6.72
C ILE A 57 0.79 1.67 -7.35
N ARG A 58 1.29 2.24 -8.45
CA ARG A 58 2.60 1.91 -9.00
C ARG A 58 3.68 2.77 -8.37
N VAL A 59 4.73 2.12 -7.87
CA VAL A 59 5.84 2.75 -7.13
C VAL A 59 7.21 2.27 -7.64
N GLY A 60 8.25 3.04 -7.30
CA GLY A 60 9.63 2.80 -7.71
C GLY A 60 9.97 3.36 -9.10
N GLU A 61 11.26 3.46 -9.37
CA GLU A 61 11.79 3.84 -10.69
C GLU A 61 11.17 2.99 -11.81
N LYS A 62 10.80 3.65 -12.90
CA LYS A 62 10.11 3.06 -14.06
C LYS A 62 8.87 2.22 -13.69
N GLN A 63 8.22 2.51 -12.55
CA GLN A 63 7.03 1.80 -12.07
C GLN A 63 7.26 0.29 -11.91
N ARG A 64 8.45 -0.08 -11.41
CA ARG A 64 8.87 -1.49 -11.28
C ARG A 64 8.13 -2.26 -10.18
N ALA A 65 7.32 -1.61 -9.35
CA ALA A 65 6.52 -2.27 -8.32
C ALA A 65 5.07 -1.78 -8.29
N ARG A 66 4.19 -2.66 -7.79
CA ARG A 66 2.78 -2.41 -7.53
C ARG A 66 2.55 -2.58 -6.03
N MET A 67 1.83 -1.65 -5.44
CA MET A 67 1.55 -1.59 -4.02
C MET A 67 0.05 -1.49 -3.79
N LEU A 68 -0.46 -2.15 -2.76
CA LEU A 68 -1.80 -1.94 -2.25
C LEU A 68 -1.75 -1.21 -0.90
N VAL A 69 -2.63 -0.23 -0.74
CA VAL A 69 -2.70 0.64 0.43
C VAL A 69 -4.13 0.65 0.95
N LEU A 70 -4.29 0.48 2.26
CA LEU A 70 -5.52 0.79 2.97
C LEU A 70 -5.55 2.27 3.28
N PHE A 71 -6.61 2.94 2.89
CA PHE A 71 -6.88 4.32 3.24
C PHE A 71 -8.08 4.38 4.16
N ILE A 72 -7.84 4.66 5.45
CA ILE A 72 -8.88 4.81 6.47
C ILE A 72 -9.25 6.29 6.52
N SER A 73 -10.39 6.63 5.93
CA SER A 73 -10.78 8.02 5.65
C SER A 73 -10.98 8.84 6.92
N VAL A 74 -11.54 8.24 7.97
CA VAL A 74 -11.92 8.96 9.22
C VAL A 74 -10.71 9.61 9.90
N ASN A 75 -9.57 8.91 9.89
CA ASN A 75 -8.36 9.36 10.58
C ASN A 75 -7.23 9.74 9.59
N ASN A 76 -7.52 9.79 8.29
CA ASN A 76 -6.54 10.02 7.23
C ASN A 76 -5.27 9.12 7.35
N ILE A 77 -5.50 7.84 7.67
CA ILE A 77 -4.45 6.84 7.87
C ILE A 77 -4.23 6.08 6.56
N LYS A 78 -2.97 6.01 6.12
CA LYS A 78 -2.55 5.20 4.98
C LYS A 78 -1.71 4.02 5.45
N ILE A 79 -2.18 2.80 5.23
CA ILE A 79 -1.47 1.56 5.61
C ILE A 79 -1.14 0.77 4.34
N PRO A 80 0.07 0.92 3.77
CA PRO A 80 0.53 -0.01 2.74
C PRO A 80 0.64 -1.42 3.33
N PHE A 81 0.06 -2.42 2.66
CA PHE A 81 -0.03 -3.78 3.19
C PHE A 81 0.52 -4.85 2.24
N LEU A 82 0.68 -4.52 0.96
CA LEU A 82 1.25 -5.43 -0.02
C LEU A 82 2.10 -4.66 -1.03
N ILE A 83 3.29 -5.19 -1.35
CA ILE A 83 4.13 -4.70 -2.45
C ILE A 83 4.65 -5.88 -3.26
N ALA A 84 4.63 -5.75 -4.59
CA ALA A 84 5.12 -6.76 -5.52
C ALA A 84 5.84 -6.13 -6.71
N LEU A 85 6.88 -6.80 -7.19
CA LEU A 85 7.62 -6.36 -8.39
C LEU A 85 6.81 -6.62 -9.66
N LYS A 86 7.04 -5.80 -10.70
CA LYS A 86 6.30 -5.86 -11.95
C LYS A 86 6.50 -7.19 -12.67
N ASN A 87 7.74 -7.70 -12.63
CA ASN A 87 8.17 -8.92 -13.28
C ASN A 87 7.90 -10.17 -12.43
N ASP A 88 7.33 -10.00 -11.25
CA ASP A 88 6.90 -11.13 -10.45
C ASP A 88 5.71 -11.79 -11.14
N LYS A 89 5.93 -12.94 -11.80
CA LYS A 89 4.87 -13.65 -12.54
C LYS A 89 3.72 -14.10 -11.62
N LYS A 90 3.96 -14.25 -10.31
CA LYS A 90 2.91 -14.60 -9.33
C LYS A 90 2.08 -13.40 -8.92
N PHE A 91 2.69 -12.22 -8.79
CA PHE A 91 2.04 -11.05 -8.15
C PHE A 91 1.92 -9.81 -9.04
N GLY A 92 2.90 -9.56 -9.90
CA GLY A 92 2.98 -8.39 -10.75
C GLY A 92 1.86 -8.36 -11.79
N SER A 93 1.66 -9.44 -12.52
CA SER A 93 0.71 -9.48 -13.65
C SER A 93 -0.74 -9.18 -13.23
N ASN A 94 -1.16 -9.72 -12.08
CA ASN A 94 -2.57 -9.84 -11.72
C ASN A 94 -2.87 -9.45 -10.27
N MET A 95 -2.38 -8.29 -9.79
CA MET A 95 -3.02 -7.57 -8.66
C MET A 95 -4.42 -7.08 -9.05
N SER A 96 -5.28 -8.02 -9.45
CA SER A 96 -6.70 -7.88 -9.66
C SER A 96 -7.38 -8.74 -8.59
N LEU A 97 -8.48 -8.26 -8.03
CA LEU A 97 -9.21 -8.97 -6.98
C LEU A 97 -9.98 -10.20 -7.50
N LYS A 98 -9.71 -10.66 -8.73
CA LYS A 98 -10.65 -11.50 -9.48
C LYS A 98 -10.53 -13.02 -9.28
N SER A 99 -9.38 -13.70 -9.11
CA SER A 99 -9.47 -15.19 -8.95
C SER A 99 -8.26 -16.08 -8.57
N SER A 100 -7.14 -15.62 -7.99
CA SER A 100 -6.18 -16.59 -7.38
C SER A 100 -5.40 -16.06 -6.20
N ILE A 101 -5.07 -14.78 -6.23
CA ILE A 101 -4.32 -14.12 -5.16
C ILE A 101 -5.21 -13.39 -4.16
N LYS A 102 -6.54 -13.44 -4.32
CA LYS A 102 -7.49 -12.69 -3.48
C LYS A 102 -7.35 -13.05 -1.99
N ASN A 103 -7.31 -14.34 -1.65
CA ASN A 103 -7.15 -14.80 -0.27
C ASN A 103 -5.82 -14.36 0.33
N MET A 104 -4.75 -14.36 -0.47
CA MET A 104 -3.47 -13.84 -0.03
C MET A 104 -3.53 -12.32 0.20
N ILE A 105 -4.17 -11.55 -0.69
CA ILE A 105 -4.37 -10.11 -0.51
C ILE A 105 -5.13 -9.83 0.80
N ILE A 106 -6.20 -10.58 1.06
CA ILE A 106 -6.98 -10.50 2.30
C ILE A 106 -6.06 -10.79 3.49
N GLN A 107 -5.35 -11.91 3.48
CA GLN A 107 -4.42 -12.28 4.56
C GLN A 107 -3.33 -11.22 4.80
N LYS A 108 -2.83 -10.57 3.74
CA LYS A 108 -1.85 -9.48 3.87
C LYS A 108 -2.48 -8.23 4.50
N ALA A 109 -3.71 -7.91 4.15
CA ALA A 109 -4.46 -6.83 4.80
C ALA A 109 -4.74 -7.16 6.28
N ASP A 110 -5.17 -8.37 6.59
CA ASP A 110 -5.44 -8.82 7.96
C ASP A 110 -4.19 -8.77 8.84
N ASN A 111 -3.05 -9.22 8.31
CA ASN A 111 -1.77 -9.10 9.01
C ASN A 111 -1.39 -7.64 9.27
N ALA A 112 -1.62 -6.74 8.30
CA ALA A 112 -1.33 -5.33 8.48
C ALA A 112 -2.26 -4.68 9.52
N LEU A 113 -3.55 -5.03 9.52
CA LEU A 113 -4.50 -4.56 10.52
C LEU A 113 -4.18 -5.12 11.91
N SER A 114 -3.79 -6.39 12.01
CA SER A 114 -3.33 -7.00 13.26
C SER A 114 -2.07 -6.31 13.79
N ASP A 115 -1.08 -6.04 12.92
CA ASP A 115 0.10 -5.27 13.30
C ASP A 115 -0.28 -3.87 13.80
N PHE A 116 -1.21 -3.20 13.13
CA PHE A 116 -1.70 -1.88 13.53
C PHE A 116 -2.40 -1.92 14.90
N ASN A 117 -3.35 -2.83 15.09
CA ASN A 117 -4.11 -2.95 16.34
C ASN A 117 -3.23 -3.33 17.54
N ASN A 118 -2.15 -4.08 17.29
CA ASN A 118 -1.20 -4.51 18.31
C ASN A 118 -0.03 -3.52 18.55
N GLY A 119 -0.04 -2.33 17.91
CA GLY A 119 1.06 -1.36 18.06
C GLY A 119 2.37 -1.75 17.36
N ASN A 120 2.36 -2.75 16.48
CA ASN A 120 3.54 -3.27 15.77
C ASN A 120 3.82 -2.51 14.46
N TYR A 121 3.95 -1.19 14.54
CA TYR A 121 4.17 -0.33 13.38
C TYR A 121 5.06 0.87 13.69
N ASN A 122 5.53 1.55 12.64
CA ASN A 122 6.07 2.89 12.78
C ASN A 122 5.19 3.88 12.04
N GLU A 123 5.04 5.05 12.63
CA GLU A 123 4.40 6.20 12.02
C GLU A 123 5.41 7.00 11.21
N ILE A 124 4.95 7.51 10.09
CA ILE A 124 5.68 8.48 9.28
C ILE A 124 4.77 9.69 9.14
N ASP A 125 5.25 10.80 9.67
CA ASP A 125 4.62 12.09 9.43
C ASP A 125 4.89 12.53 8.00
N GLU A 126 3.81 12.83 7.29
CA GLU A 126 3.87 13.24 5.88
C GLU A 126 4.47 14.64 5.73
N LYS A 127 4.42 15.47 6.78
CA LYS A 127 4.93 16.86 6.78
C LYS A 127 6.46 16.94 6.67
N LEU A 128 7.18 15.94 7.20
CA LEU A 128 8.64 15.89 7.17
C LEU A 128 9.22 15.58 5.77
N ILE A 129 8.35 15.26 4.80
CA ILE A 129 8.77 14.79 3.47
C ILE A 129 8.49 15.85 2.40
N SER A 130 7.58 16.79 2.66
CA SER A 130 7.30 17.94 1.80
C SER A 130 8.39 19.01 1.81
N GLU A 131 9.35 18.97 2.74
CA GLU A 131 10.45 19.95 2.83
C GLU A 131 11.70 19.58 2.01
N ASN A 132 11.70 18.40 1.37
CA ASN A 132 12.86 17.89 0.61
C ASN A 132 12.53 17.52 -0.85
N VAL A 133 11.52 18.16 -1.45
CA VAL A 133 11.20 18.05 -2.88
C VAL A 133 11.18 19.42 -3.52
#